data_AF-A0A382QPE1-F1
#
_entry.id   AF-A0A382QPE1-F1
#
_cell.length_a   1.000
_cell.length_b   1.000
_cell.length_c   1.000
_cell.angle_alpha   90.00
_cell.angle_beta   90.00
_cell.angle_gamma   90.00
#
_symmetry.space_group_name_H-M   'P 1'
#
loop_
_entity.id
_entity.type
_entity.pdbx_description
1 polymer ?
#
loop_
_entity_poly.entity_id
_entity_poly.type
_entity_poly.pdbx_seq_one_letter_code
_entity_poly.pdbx_strand_id
1 'polypeptide(L)'
;SRTATSKTYVTDEGKVAIVATDPIHYLDDEGVWQEVDLNIESEASGWSVTENTFDTFFEADVNRGVEIHVNDNVDPIRMGINPVVVQMERDVSQPMEYELDETDESIQTAGNTLRYPLGMGVALDYTVTSTQVKQNLVIRDQPFFETPNFVGWLGLQEEMHLPFGYAVFQGESPLEAGQVMKTNQSFDIRHKETGELLVSVPAPLVYEADLTALPGVGQYLIMQIGEMVTITTTIDSQWLMDENRSYPIMIDPTLDVRASSTYYSYRYRYQSGWYFYNYEYAYSTSFITYTCKGSGNYLTTCTSSTYYSNYLRTAIHRFNLANVMPTGAT
;
A
#
# COMPACT_ATOMS: atom_id res chain seq x y z
N SER A 1 -11.94 16.13 25.58
CA SER A 1 -10.81 15.18 25.74
C SER A 1 -10.38 14.70 24.37
N ARG A 2 -9.10 14.41 24.20
CA ARG A 2 -8.54 13.85 22.96
C ARG A 2 -7.93 12.47 23.25
N THR A 3 -8.08 11.57 22.29
CA THR A 3 -7.30 10.32 22.16
C THR A 3 -6.81 10.24 20.72
N ALA A 4 -5.92 9.30 20.39
CA ALA A 4 -5.45 9.10 19.02
C ALA A 4 -6.59 9.08 17.98
N THR A 5 -7.72 8.44 18.31
CA THR A 5 -8.84 8.21 17.38
C THR A 5 -10.12 8.97 17.73
N SER A 6 -10.12 9.85 18.75
CA SER A 6 -11.35 10.54 19.15
C SER A 6 -11.15 11.95 19.70
N LYS A 7 -12.18 12.78 19.53
CA LYS A 7 -12.28 14.13 20.09
C LYS A 7 -13.65 14.33 20.71
N THR A 8 -13.71 14.67 22.00
CA THR A 8 -14.96 14.96 22.70
C THR A 8 -15.10 16.46 22.97
N TYR A 9 -16.24 17.01 22.56
CA TYR A 9 -16.68 18.39 22.76
C TYR A 9 -17.79 18.45 23.82
N VAL A 10 -17.83 19.55 24.55
CA VAL A 10 -18.98 19.91 25.40
C VAL A 10 -19.74 21.01 24.67
N THR A 11 -21.02 20.77 24.44
CA THR A 11 -21.96 21.70 23.81
C THR A 11 -23.08 22.03 24.78
N ASP A 12 -23.87 23.06 24.50
CA ASP A 12 -25.04 23.42 25.31
C ASP A 12 -26.09 22.29 25.37
N GLU A 13 -26.09 21.38 24.39
CA GLU A 13 -27.00 20.23 24.27
C GLU A 13 -26.43 18.93 24.87
N GLY A 14 -25.18 18.93 25.34
CA GLY A 14 -24.51 17.77 25.92
C GLY A 14 -23.12 17.51 25.36
N LYS A 15 -22.62 16.27 25.52
CA LYS A 15 -21.30 15.87 25.02
C LYS A 15 -21.42 15.24 23.63
N VAL A 16 -20.62 15.72 22.68
CA VAL A 16 -20.49 15.16 21.33
C VAL A 16 -19.09 14.57 21.17
N ALA A 17 -18.97 13.39 20.57
CA ALA A 17 -17.69 12.77 20.27
C ALA A 17 -17.56 12.48 18.78
N ILE A 18 -16.41 12.85 18.21
CA ILE A 18 -15.94 12.36 16.91
C ILE A 18 -15.09 11.14 17.19
N VAL A 19 -15.34 10.06 16.44
CA VAL A 19 -14.58 8.81 16.52
C VAL A 19 -14.17 8.41 15.11
N ALA A 20 -12.89 8.18 14.91
CA ALA A 20 -12.29 7.74 13.66
C ALA A 20 -11.76 6.30 13.78
N THR A 21 -11.57 5.65 12.64
CA THR A 21 -10.95 4.32 12.53
C THR A 21 -9.43 4.42 12.64
N ASP A 22 -8.86 5.46 12.03
CA ASP A 22 -7.42 5.76 12.03
C ASP A 22 -7.09 6.93 12.96
N PRO A 23 -5.82 7.10 13.37
CA PRO A 23 -5.41 8.23 14.19
C PRO A 23 -5.73 9.56 13.51
N ILE A 24 -6.35 10.45 14.27
CA ILE A 24 -6.60 11.87 13.95
C ILE A 24 -5.82 12.81 14.89
N HIS A 25 -5.16 12.23 15.90
CA HIS A 25 -4.23 12.91 16.79
C HIS A 25 -2.97 12.08 16.98
N TYR A 26 -1.83 12.74 17.16
CA TYR A 26 -0.58 12.14 17.62
C TYR A 26 -0.17 12.76 18.97
N LEU A 27 0.75 12.11 19.66
CA LEU A 27 1.30 12.60 20.93
C LEU A 27 2.65 13.24 20.63
N ASP A 28 2.81 14.52 20.94
CA ASP A 28 4.09 15.20 20.79
C ASP A 28 5.08 14.83 21.92
N ASP A 29 6.32 15.30 21.80
CA ASP A 29 7.41 15.06 22.75
C ASP A 29 7.10 15.58 24.18
N GLU A 30 6.15 16.51 24.30
CA GLU A 30 5.70 17.04 25.59
C GLU A 30 4.55 16.21 26.20
N GLY A 31 4.10 15.17 25.51
CA GLY A 31 3.00 14.31 25.94
C GLY A 31 1.62 14.93 25.70
N VAL A 32 1.50 15.88 24.76
CA VAL A 32 0.27 16.60 24.43
C VAL A 32 -0.32 16.06 23.12
N TRP A 33 -1.65 15.88 23.10
CA TRP A 33 -2.37 15.45 21.90
C TRP A 33 -2.53 16.59 20.90
N GLN A 34 -1.83 16.49 19.78
CA GLN A 34 -1.91 17.38 18.62
C GLN A 34 -2.77 16.76 17.52
N GLU A 35 -3.27 17.58 16.59
CA GLU A 35 -4.00 17.08 15.41
C GLU A 35 -3.01 16.55 14.39
N VAL A 36 -3.36 15.47 13.69
CA VAL A 36 -2.51 14.95 12.61
C VAL A 36 -2.60 15.90 11.41
N ASP A 37 -1.45 16.37 10.93
CA ASP A 37 -1.29 17.02 9.63
C ASP A 37 -0.44 16.14 8.71
N LEU A 38 -0.99 15.86 7.52
CA LEU A 38 -0.36 15.02 6.51
C LEU A 38 0.21 15.84 5.35
N ASN A 39 0.14 17.16 5.42
CA ASN A 39 0.73 18.03 4.42
C ASN A 39 2.24 17.81 4.37
N ILE A 40 2.77 17.67 3.16
CA ILE A 40 4.19 17.56 2.93
C ILE A 40 4.83 18.94 3.09
N GLU A 41 5.78 19.03 4.01
CA GLU A 41 6.55 20.23 4.26
C GLU A 41 7.89 20.19 3.52
N SER A 42 8.41 21.37 3.13
CA SER A 42 9.70 21.46 2.44
C SER A 42 10.82 21.64 3.44
N GLU A 43 11.88 20.84 3.27
CA GLU A 43 13.07 20.83 4.11
C GLU A 43 14.30 21.33 3.34
N ALA A 44 15.45 21.44 4.03
CA ALA A 44 16.70 21.85 3.40
C ALA A 44 17.19 20.90 2.28
N SER A 45 16.91 19.60 2.39
CA SER A 45 17.38 18.55 1.46
C SER A 45 16.27 17.68 0.86
N GLY A 46 15.00 18.11 0.98
CA GLY A 46 13.87 17.34 0.47
C GLY A 46 12.56 17.76 1.14
N TRP A 47 11.81 16.78 1.67
CA TRP A 47 10.51 17.01 2.26
C TRP A 47 10.24 16.11 3.47
N SER A 48 9.24 16.46 4.27
CA SER A 48 8.88 15.72 5.48
C SER A 48 7.38 15.70 5.75
N VAL A 49 6.94 14.72 6.54
CA VAL A 49 5.65 14.69 7.24
C VAL A 49 5.91 14.21 8.66
N THR A 50 5.84 15.13 9.63
CA THR A 50 6.20 14.87 11.05
C THR A 50 5.06 15.14 12.02
N GLU A 51 3.98 15.80 11.60
CA GLU A 51 2.78 15.99 12.43
C GLU A 51 1.87 14.74 12.36
N ASN A 52 2.44 13.57 12.59
CA ASN A 52 1.79 12.27 12.42
C ASN A 52 2.21 11.28 13.52
N THR A 53 1.69 10.05 13.47
CA THR A 53 2.02 9.01 14.46
C THR A 53 3.34 8.29 14.20
N PHE A 54 4.04 8.69 13.15
CA PHE A 54 5.38 8.29 12.71
C PHE A 54 5.89 9.39 11.78
N ASP A 55 7.21 9.56 11.68
CA ASP A 55 7.79 10.57 10.78
C ASP A 55 8.17 9.96 9.44
N THR A 56 8.01 10.74 8.38
CA THR A 56 8.42 10.37 7.02
C THR A 56 9.32 11.47 6.45
N PHE A 57 10.48 11.08 5.91
CA PHE A 57 11.41 12.00 5.26
C PHE A 57 11.69 11.53 3.83
N PHE A 58 11.62 12.48 2.91
CA PHE A 58 11.82 12.30 1.48
C PHE A 58 13.07 13.05 1.04
N GLU A 59 13.95 12.40 0.29
CA GLU A 59 15.14 13.04 -0.26
C GLU A 59 14.87 13.64 -1.65
N ALA A 60 15.59 14.69 -2.03
CA ALA A 60 15.50 15.26 -3.38
C ALA A 60 15.97 14.29 -4.48
N ASP A 61 16.86 13.36 -4.15
CA ASP A 61 17.32 12.29 -5.04
C ASP A 61 16.49 11.03 -4.79
N VAL A 62 15.71 10.62 -5.79
CA VAL A 62 14.84 9.44 -5.71
C VAL A 62 15.61 8.16 -5.38
N ASN A 63 16.90 8.08 -5.71
CA ASN A 63 17.73 6.90 -5.44
C ASN A 63 18.05 6.73 -3.96
N ARG A 64 17.86 7.77 -3.14
CA ARG A 64 18.04 7.68 -1.68
C ARG A 64 16.81 7.15 -0.96
N GLY A 65 15.68 7.01 -1.65
CA GLY A 65 14.45 6.47 -1.08
C GLY A 65 13.82 7.37 -0.02
N VAL A 66 12.98 6.77 0.80
CA VAL A 66 12.14 7.42 1.82
C VAL A 66 12.44 6.80 3.18
N GLU A 67 12.73 7.64 4.17
CA GLU A 67 12.95 7.22 5.56
C GLU A 67 11.65 7.29 6.35
N ILE A 68 11.39 6.24 7.12
CA ILE A 68 10.18 6.08 7.93
C ILE A 68 10.60 5.76 9.36
N HIS A 69 10.33 6.70 10.26
CA HIS A 69 10.65 6.61 11.68
C HIS A 69 9.41 6.14 12.43
N VAL A 70 9.32 4.82 12.67
CA VAL A 70 8.15 4.20 13.29
C VAL A 70 8.01 4.57 14.78
N ASN A 71 9.13 4.68 15.49
CA ASN A 71 9.24 5.19 16.85
C ASN A 71 10.71 5.49 17.20
N ASP A 72 10.94 6.26 18.26
CA ASP A 72 12.28 6.77 18.64
C ASP A 72 13.29 5.71 19.10
N ASN A 73 12.84 4.48 19.38
CA ASN A 73 13.71 3.43 19.94
C ASN A 73 14.24 2.46 18.88
N VAL A 74 13.80 2.59 17.64
CA VAL A 74 14.19 1.73 16.52
C VAL A 74 14.72 2.61 15.41
N ASP A 75 15.84 2.22 14.81
CA ASP A 75 16.36 2.92 13.63
C ASP A 75 15.29 2.97 12.51
N PRO A 76 15.33 3.97 11.62
CA PRO A 76 14.32 4.09 10.57
C PRO A 76 14.42 2.97 9.54
N ILE A 77 13.28 2.65 8.92
CA ILE A 77 13.25 1.88 7.67
C ILE A 77 13.49 2.87 6.53
N ARG A 78 14.38 2.53 5.60
CA ARG A 78 14.53 3.29 4.35
C ARG A 78 14.07 2.43 3.19
N MET A 79 13.04 2.85 2.46
CA MET A 79 12.47 2.09 1.33
C MET A 79 12.59 2.87 0.02
N GLY A 80 12.44 2.19 -1.13
CA GLY A 80 12.50 2.86 -2.43
C GLY A 80 13.90 3.32 -2.83
N ILE A 81 14.95 2.67 -2.31
CA ILE A 81 16.33 2.96 -2.68
C ILE A 81 16.58 2.40 -4.09
N ASN A 82 17.28 3.17 -4.93
CA ASN A 82 17.63 2.82 -6.32
C ASN A 82 16.44 2.21 -7.11
N PRO A 83 15.30 2.92 -7.24
CA PRO A 83 14.13 2.39 -7.92
C PRO A 83 14.38 2.29 -9.42
N VAL A 84 14.17 1.09 -9.99
CA VAL A 84 14.35 0.80 -11.41
C VAL A 84 13.09 0.13 -11.94
N VAL A 85 12.53 0.64 -13.03
CA VAL A 85 11.44 -0.04 -13.73
C VAL A 85 12.03 -1.21 -14.50
N VAL A 86 11.44 -2.39 -14.32
CA VAL A 86 11.96 -3.64 -14.85
C VAL A 86 10.90 -4.41 -15.60
N GLN A 87 11.33 -5.19 -16.58
CA GLN A 87 10.56 -6.22 -17.24
C GLN A 87 11.20 -7.59 -17.02
N MET A 88 10.40 -8.65 -16.99
CA MET A 88 10.89 -10.00 -16.75
C MET A 88 10.07 -11.02 -17.53
N GLU A 89 10.73 -11.86 -18.32
CA GLU A 89 10.08 -12.99 -19.00
C GLU A 89 9.63 -14.06 -18.00
N ARG A 90 8.60 -14.86 -18.30
CA ARG A 90 8.06 -15.82 -17.34
C ARG A 90 9.05 -16.93 -16.92
N ASP A 91 10.01 -17.25 -17.77
CA ASP A 91 11.01 -18.31 -17.61
C ASP A 91 12.40 -17.81 -17.20
N VAL A 92 12.62 -16.48 -17.23
CA VAL A 92 13.86 -15.85 -16.80
C VAL A 92 13.70 -15.34 -15.36
N SER A 93 14.64 -15.69 -14.48
CA SER A 93 14.59 -15.32 -13.05
C SER A 93 15.27 -13.99 -12.73
N GLN A 94 15.77 -13.27 -13.73
CA GLN A 94 16.45 -11.99 -13.56
C GLN A 94 15.66 -10.87 -14.25
N PRO A 95 15.25 -9.83 -13.51
CA PRO A 95 14.65 -8.65 -14.08
C PRO A 95 15.64 -7.94 -15.02
N MET A 96 15.14 -7.48 -16.16
CA MET A 96 15.84 -6.60 -17.08
C MET A 96 15.30 -5.18 -16.90
N GLU A 97 16.16 -4.18 -17.02
CA GLU A 97 15.72 -2.78 -17.03
C GLU A 97 14.74 -2.54 -18.19
N TYR A 98 13.64 -1.87 -17.90
CA TYR A 98 12.70 -1.37 -18.89
C TYR A 98 13.08 0.08 -19.17
N GLU A 99 13.59 0.33 -20.38
CA GLU A 99 14.08 1.65 -20.77
C GLU A 99 12.95 2.67 -20.76
N LEU A 100 13.17 3.77 -20.04
CA LEU A 100 12.25 4.89 -19.97
C LEU A 100 12.84 6.07 -20.74
N ASP A 101 12.02 6.71 -21.55
CA ASP A 101 12.39 7.98 -22.16
C ASP A 101 12.59 9.06 -21.08
N GLU A 102 13.56 9.94 -21.27
CA GLU A 102 13.85 11.04 -20.34
C GLU A 102 12.65 12.00 -20.21
N THR A 103 12.45 12.54 -19.01
CA THR A 103 11.40 13.53 -18.72
C THR A 103 11.99 14.82 -18.15
N ASP A 104 11.46 15.96 -18.59
CA ASP A 104 11.79 17.28 -18.03
C ASP A 104 10.86 17.67 -16.86
N GLU A 105 9.96 16.78 -16.46
CA GLU A 105 9.09 17.03 -15.31
C GLU A 105 9.90 17.14 -14.02
N SER A 106 9.64 18.21 -13.24
CA SER A 106 10.21 18.36 -11.91
C SER A 106 9.41 17.55 -10.89
N ILE A 107 10.02 17.27 -9.72
CA ILE A 107 9.32 16.74 -8.55
C ILE A 107 8.12 17.63 -8.22
N GLN A 108 6.98 17.02 -7.87
CA GLN A 108 5.73 17.71 -7.56
C GLN A 108 5.24 17.33 -6.17
N THR A 109 4.72 18.31 -5.43
CA THR A 109 4.05 18.11 -4.14
C THR A 109 2.60 18.57 -4.22
N ALA A 110 1.69 17.80 -3.64
CA ALA A 110 0.28 18.16 -3.53
C ALA A 110 -0.32 17.55 -2.25
N GLY A 111 -0.54 18.38 -1.23
CA GLY A 111 -1.06 17.92 0.07
C GLY A 111 -0.15 16.86 0.67
N ASN A 112 -0.65 15.64 0.77
CA ASN A 112 0.06 14.49 1.34
C ASN A 112 0.73 13.58 0.29
N THR A 113 0.83 14.03 -0.97
CA THR A 113 1.45 13.27 -2.07
C THR A 113 2.70 13.96 -2.63
N LEU A 114 3.79 13.21 -2.75
CA LEU A 114 5.04 13.58 -3.43
C LEU A 114 5.20 12.72 -4.69
N ARG A 115 5.47 13.33 -5.83
CA ARG A 115 5.67 12.64 -7.11
C ARG A 115 7.11 12.83 -7.60
N TYR A 116 7.80 11.72 -7.83
CA TYR A 116 9.08 11.66 -8.53
C TYR A 116 8.89 11.19 -9.98
N PRO A 117 9.07 12.05 -10.98
CA PRO A 117 9.13 11.61 -12.37
C PRO A 117 10.33 10.69 -12.58
N LEU A 118 10.10 9.50 -13.15
CA LEU A 118 11.17 8.55 -13.50
C LEU A 118 11.49 8.58 -15.00
N GLY A 119 10.49 8.89 -15.83
CA GLY A 119 10.60 9.02 -17.27
C GLY A 119 9.29 9.51 -17.88
N MET A 120 9.23 9.65 -19.20
CA MET A 120 7.99 10.07 -19.87
C MET A 120 6.85 9.12 -19.54
N GLY A 121 5.76 9.67 -18.99
CA GLY A 121 4.57 8.88 -18.63
C GLY A 121 4.75 7.95 -17.43
N VAL A 122 5.90 7.94 -16.76
CA VAL A 122 6.19 7.06 -15.61
C VAL A 122 6.70 7.85 -14.42
N ALA A 123 6.06 7.67 -13.26
CA ALA A 123 6.43 8.36 -12.04
C ALA A 123 6.23 7.48 -10.80
N LEU A 124 6.87 7.86 -9.71
CA LEU A 124 6.72 7.24 -8.40
C LEU A 124 6.00 8.21 -7.46
N ASP A 125 4.77 7.86 -7.08
CA ASP A 125 3.95 8.67 -6.17
C ASP A 125 4.00 8.09 -4.76
N TYR A 126 4.52 8.88 -3.82
CA TYR A 126 4.41 8.60 -2.40
C TYR A 126 3.23 9.34 -1.81
N THR A 127 2.39 8.66 -1.03
CA THR A 127 1.28 9.27 -0.30
C THR A 127 1.31 8.88 1.17
N VAL A 128 1.39 9.87 2.06
CA VAL A 128 1.43 9.64 3.51
C VAL A 128 0.01 9.68 4.06
N THR A 129 -0.34 8.68 4.87
CA THR A 129 -1.57 8.63 5.67
C THR A 129 -1.21 8.59 7.15
N SER A 130 -2.20 8.60 8.04
CA SER A 130 -1.92 8.50 9.48
C SER A 130 -1.38 7.14 9.93
N THR A 131 -1.34 6.14 9.04
CA THR A 131 -0.85 4.79 9.32
C THR A 131 0.07 4.21 8.25
N GLN A 132 0.18 4.82 7.06
CA GLN A 132 0.85 4.22 5.90
C GLN A 132 1.70 5.23 5.14
N VAL A 133 2.78 4.74 4.54
CA VAL A 133 3.44 5.39 3.41
C VAL A 133 3.15 4.54 2.19
N LYS A 134 2.24 5.02 1.34
CA LYS A 134 1.93 4.35 0.07
C LYS A 134 2.93 4.75 -0.98
N GLN A 135 3.35 3.82 -1.83
CA GLN A 135 4.17 4.10 -2.99
C GLN A 135 3.49 3.48 -4.20
N ASN A 136 3.29 4.27 -5.25
CA ASN A 136 2.71 3.78 -6.50
C ASN A 136 3.65 4.06 -7.65
N LEU A 137 4.07 3.02 -8.37
CA LEU A 137 4.59 3.19 -9.72
C LEU A 137 3.40 3.52 -10.64
N VAL A 138 3.33 4.78 -11.07
CA VAL A 138 2.27 5.33 -11.91
C VAL A 138 2.72 5.24 -13.36
N ILE A 139 1.95 4.51 -14.16
CA ILE A 139 2.14 4.35 -15.60
C ILE A 139 0.97 5.05 -16.29
N ARG A 140 1.22 6.15 -17.00
CA ARG A 140 0.18 7.01 -17.59
C ARG A 140 -0.36 6.51 -18.92
N ASP A 141 0.45 5.78 -19.65
CA ASP A 141 0.13 5.29 -20.99
C ASP A 141 0.51 3.81 -21.10
N GLN A 142 -0.13 3.11 -22.04
CA GLN A 142 0.14 1.70 -22.26
C GLN A 142 1.63 1.46 -22.60
N PRO A 143 2.34 0.58 -21.87
CA PRO A 143 3.75 0.34 -22.10
C PRO A 143 3.98 -0.34 -23.45
N PHE A 144 5.14 -0.08 -24.03
CA PHE A 144 5.58 -0.71 -25.28
C PHE A 144 6.63 -1.77 -24.98
N PHE A 145 6.41 -2.99 -25.46
CA PHE A 145 7.38 -4.07 -25.37
C PHE A 145 7.96 -4.34 -26.76
N GLU A 146 9.29 -4.32 -26.89
CA GLU A 146 9.97 -4.56 -28.17
C GLU A 146 9.65 -5.95 -28.74
N THR A 147 9.54 -6.94 -27.86
CA THR A 147 9.17 -8.31 -28.21
C THR A 147 7.68 -8.37 -28.55
N PRO A 148 7.29 -8.72 -29.79
CA PRO A 148 5.88 -8.86 -30.14
C PRO A 148 5.20 -9.94 -29.30
N ASN A 149 4.03 -9.63 -28.76
CA ASN A 149 3.31 -10.51 -27.82
C ASN A 149 4.16 -10.91 -26.61
N PHE A 150 4.92 -9.98 -26.05
CA PHE A 150 5.68 -10.19 -24.82
C PHE A 150 4.82 -10.88 -23.75
N VAL A 151 5.32 -12.00 -23.24
CA VAL A 151 4.68 -12.77 -22.16
C VAL A 151 5.60 -12.75 -20.96
N GLY A 152 5.32 -11.80 -20.08
CA GLY A 152 6.13 -11.61 -18.89
C GLY A 152 5.47 -10.67 -17.90
N TRP A 153 6.32 -9.99 -17.16
CA TRP A 153 5.96 -9.09 -16.09
C TRP A 153 6.58 -7.72 -16.35
N LEU A 154 5.88 -6.68 -15.94
CA LEU A 154 6.43 -5.33 -15.78
C LEU A 154 6.34 -4.98 -14.30
N GLY A 155 7.31 -4.23 -13.77
CA GLY A 155 7.30 -3.88 -12.37
C GLY A 155 8.33 -2.86 -11.96
N LEU A 156 8.42 -2.67 -10.64
CA LEU A 156 9.41 -1.84 -9.97
C LEU A 156 10.34 -2.75 -9.18
N GLN A 157 11.65 -2.63 -9.39
CA GLN A 157 12.67 -3.18 -8.51
C GLN A 157 13.28 -2.06 -7.67
N GLU A 158 13.45 -2.31 -6.38
CA GLU A 158 14.00 -1.35 -5.43
C GLU A 158 14.64 -2.06 -4.24
N GLU A 159 15.36 -1.29 -3.44
CA GLU A 159 15.98 -1.74 -2.21
C GLU A 159 15.30 -1.10 -0.99
N MET A 160 15.29 -1.86 0.11
CA MET A 160 14.86 -1.41 1.42
C MET A 160 15.95 -1.77 2.43
N HIS A 161 16.38 -0.78 3.22
CA HIS A 161 17.30 -0.95 4.33
C HIS A 161 16.50 -1.08 5.62
N LEU A 162 16.60 -2.24 6.26
CA LEU A 162 15.96 -2.55 7.53
C LEU A 162 16.82 -2.14 8.73
N PRO A 163 16.19 -1.86 9.89
CA PRO A 163 16.91 -1.70 11.14
C PRO A 163 17.62 -2.99 11.56
N PHE A 164 18.71 -2.86 12.32
CA PHE A 164 19.42 -4.01 12.85
C PHE A 164 18.47 -4.91 13.66
N GLY A 165 18.58 -6.23 13.47
CA GLY A 165 17.75 -7.19 14.20
C GLY A 165 16.40 -7.49 13.55
N TYR A 166 16.01 -6.81 12.47
CA TYR A 166 14.75 -7.07 11.76
C TYR A 166 14.93 -7.95 10.52
N ALA A 167 13.85 -8.62 10.12
CA ALA A 167 13.80 -9.43 8.90
C ALA A 167 12.39 -9.48 8.29
N VAL A 168 12.32 -9.91 7.04
CA VAL A 168 11.08 -10.21 6.31
C VAL A 168 10.49 -11.53 6.81
N PHE A 169 9.20 -11.55 7.10
CA PHE A 169 8.44 -12.72 7.52
C PHE A 169 7.23 -12.94 6.62
N GLN A 170 7.06 -14.17 6.14
CA GLN A 170 5.79 -14.65 5.62
C GLN A 170 5.40 -15.92 6.38
N GLY A 171 4.62 -15.75 7.45
CA GLY A 171 4.30 -16.81 8.41
C GLY A 171 5.09 -16.69 9.71
N GLU A 172 5.59 -17.82 10.22
CA GLU A 172 6.25 -17.89 11.54
C GLU A 172 7.77 -17.68 11.48
N SER A 173 8.42 -18.08 10.39
CA SER A 173 9.88 -18.02 10.23
C SER A 173 10.32 -16.83 9.38
N PRO A 174 11.49 -16.23 9.67
CA PRO A 174 12.07 -15.20 8.82
C PRO A 174 12.51 -15.79 7.47
N LEU A 175 12.55 -14.95 6.44
CA LEU A 175 13.15 -15.29 5.15
C LEU A 175 14.62 -15.65 5.34
N GLU A 176 15.04 -16.81 4.82
CA GLU A 176 16.44 -17.22 4.89
C GLU A 176 17.31 -16.30 4.01
N ALA A 177 18.52 -15.99 4.48
CA ALA A 177 19.41 -15.07 3.79
C ALA A 177 19.73 -15.57 2.36
N GLY A 178 19.53 -14.70 1.37
CA GLY A 178 19.74 -15.00 -0.05
C GLY A 178 18.67 -15.90 -0.69
N GLN A 179 17.65 -16.33 0.06
CA GLN A 179 16.50 -17.02 -0.52
C GLN A 179 15.58 -16.03 -1.21
N VAL A 180 15.13 -16.36 -2.41
CA VAL A 180 14.08 -15.60 -3.11
C VAL A 180 12.71 -16.10 -2.66
N MET A 181 11.94 -15.23 -2.02
CA MET A 181 10.53 -15.42 -1.73
C MET A 181 9.70 -14.85 -2.88
N LYS A 182 8.78 -15.66 -3.41
CA LYS A 182 7.82 -15.26 -4.45
C LYS A 182 6.41 -15.34 -3.89
N THR A 183 5.71 -14.21 -3.80
CA THR A 183 4.39 -14.17 -3.16
C THR A 183 3.48 -13.09 -3.75
N ASN A 184 2.17 -13.29 -3.68
CA ASN A 184 1.15 -12.28 -3.96
C ASN A 184 0.34 -11.93 -2.70
N GLN A 185 0.86 -12.30 -1.53
CA GLN A 185 0.27 -12.04 -0.22
C GLN A 185 1.06 -10.95 0.50
N SER A 186 0.50 -10.46 1.61
CA SER A 186 1.22 -9.58 2.53
C SER A 186 2.39 -10.30 3.21
N PHE A 187 3.37 -9.53 3.64
CA PHE A 187 4.47 -9.97 4.49
C PHE A 187 4.74 -8.91 5.56
N ASP A 188 5.47 -9.30 6.60
CA ASP A 188 5.75 -8.44 7.75
C ASP A 188 7.25 -8.20 7.91
N ILE A 189 7.61 -7.06 8.45
CA ILE A 189 8.95 -6.80 8.98
C ILE A 189 8.86 -6.94 10.50
N ARG A 190 9.59 -7.91 11.06
CA ARG A 190 9.55 -8.21 12.50
C ARG A 190 10.95 -8.37 13.07
N HIS A 191 11.08 -8.11 14.37
CA HIS A 191 12.33 -8.34 15.09
C HIS A 191 12.60 -9.85 15.19
N LYS A 192 13.81 -10.28 14.80
CA LYS A 192 14.18 -11.70 14.62
C LYS A 192 14.07 -12.52 15.91
N GLU A 193 14.35 -11.91 17.06
CA GLU A 193 14.40 -12.63 18.34
C GLU A 193 13.08 -12.54 19.13
N THR A 194 12.41 -11.39 19.10
CA THR A 194 11.21 -11.13 19.90
C THR A 194 9.93 -11.41 19.13
N GLY A 195 9.98 -11.43 17.79
CA GLY A 195 8.81 -11.53 16.93
C GLY A 195 7.95 -10.26 16.88
N GLU A 196 8.42 -9.16 17.48
CA GLU A 196 7.71 -7.89 17.50
C GLU A 196 7.56 -7.32 16.08
N LEU A 197 6.33 -6.98 15.70
CA LEU A 197 6.01 -6.37 14.42
C LEU A 197 6.50 -4.92 14.39
N LEU A 198 7.28 -4.57 13.36
CA LEU A 198 7.61 -3.18 13.06
C LEU A 198 6.60 -2.58 12.09
N VAL A 199 6.47 -3.19 10.90
CA VAL A 199 5.56 -2.77 9.83
C VAL A 199 5.08 -3.98 9.03
N SER A 200 3.98 -3.80 8.31
CA SER A 200 3.45 -4.79 7.36
C SER A 200 3.47 -4.22 5.95
N VAL A 201 3.70 -5.07 4.95
CA VAL A 201 3.55 -4.73 3.53
C VAL A 201 2.35 -5.53 3.00
N PRO A 202 1.27 -4.88 2.54
CA PRO A 202 0.08 -5.57 2.07
C PRO A 202 0.35 -6.28 0.75
N ALA A 203 -0.62 -7.08 0.30
CA ALA A 203 -0.55 -7.71 -1.02
C ALA A 203 -0.39 -6.63 -2.13
N PRO A 204 0.40 -6.89 -3.18
CA PRO A 204 0.64 -5.93 -4.25
C PRO A 204 -0.61 -5.83 -5.11
N LEU A 205 -1.41 -4.79 -4.86
CA LEU A 205 -2.61 -4.53 -5.64
C LEU A 205 -2.31 -3.50 -6.73
N VAL A 206 -2.92 -3.69 -7.89
CA VAL A 206 -2.75 -2.79 -9.03
C VAL A 206 -4.08 -2.16 -9.35
N TYR A 207 -4.11 -0.83 -9.32
CA TYR A 207 -5.31 -0.04 -9.55
C TYR A 207 -5.26 0.61 -10.92
N GLU A 208 -6.41 0.67 -11.59
CA GLU A 208 -6.59 1.43 -12.81
C GLU A 208 -7.38 2.71 -12.54
N ALA A 209 -7.45 3.61 -13.52
CA ALA A 209 -8.13 4.90 -13.36
C ALA A 209 -9.63 4.75 -13.10
N ASP A 210 -10.24 3.65 -13.56
CA ASP A 210 -11.60 3.29 -13.19
C ASP A 210 -11.63 2.75 -11.76
N LEU A 211 -12.09 3.60 -10.83
CA LEU A 211 -12.25 3.27 -9.41
C LEU A 211 -13.29 2.17 -9.14
N THR A 212 -14.09 1.78 -10.13
CA THR A 212 -15.07 0.69 -10.02
C THR A 212 -14.52 -0.66 -10.45
N ALA A 213 -13.38 -0.68 -11.16
CA ALA A 213 -12.74 -1.90 -11.60
C ALA A 213 -12.18 -2.69 -10.40
N LEU A 214 -12.13 -4.02 -10.55
CA LEU A 214 -11.46 -4.86 -9.57
C LEU A 214 -9.95 -4.68 -9.70
N PRO A 215 -9.21 -4.51 -8.59
CA PRO A 215 -7.77 -4.35 -8.66
C PRO A 215 -7.11 -5.61 -9.25
N GLY A 216 -6.08 -5.40 -10.07
CA GLY A 216 -5.15 -6.44 -10.46
C GLY A 216 -4.39 -6.96 -9.24
N VAL A 217 -3.95 -8.21 -9.32
CA VAL A 217 -3.10 -8.83 -8.30
C VAL A 217 -1.71 -8.96 -8.88
N GLY A 218 -0.77 -8.22 -8.32
CA GLY A 218 0.64 -8.31 -8.65
C GLY A 218 1.35 -9.46 -7.93
N GLN A 219 2.67 -9.40 -7.95
CA GLN A 219 3.55 -10.36 -7.31
C GLN A 219 4.83 -9.70 -6.83
N TYR A 220 5.22 -10.02 -5.60
CA TYR A 220 6.51 -9.69 -5.04
C TYR A 220 7.53 -10.80 -5.31
N LEU A 221 8.74 -10.39 -5.67
CA LEU A 221 9.96 -11.19 -5.56
C LEU A 221 10.83 -10.49 -4.52
N ILE A 222 11.12 -11.17 -3.42
CA ILE A 222 11.80 -10.58 -2.26
C ILE A 222 13.03 -11.40 -1.95
N MET A 223 14.15 -10.74 -1.74
CA MET A 223 15.38 -11.35 -1.26
C MET A 223 15.97 -10.48 -0.17
N GLN A 224 16.36 -11.08 0.95
CA GLN A 224 17.04 -10.38 2.03
C GLN A 224 18.46 -10.89 2.21
N ILE A 225 19.43 -9.98 2.29
CA ILE A 225 20.82 -10.27 2.68
C ILE A 225 21.24 -9.25 3.74
N GLY A 226 21.40 -9.71 4.98
CA GLY A 226 21.65 -8.82 6.11
C GLY A 226 20.44 -7.91 6.35
N GLU A 227 20.68 -6.59 6.36
CA GLU A 227 19.66 -5.54 6.53
C GLU A 227 19.07 -5.08 5.19
N MET A 228 19.69 -5.44 4.07
CA MET A 228 19.21 -5.04 2.74
C MET A 228 18.20 -6.05 2.21
N VAL A 229 17.05 -5.53 1.79
CA VAL A 229 15.99 -6.27 1.12
C VAL A 229 15.89 -5.74 -0.31
N THR A 230 16.05 -6.60 -1.29
CA THR A 230 15.67 -6.29 -2.67
C THR A 230 14.24 -6.77 -2.86
N ILE A 231 13.36 -5.87 -3.32
CA ILE A 231 11.97 -6.18 -3.63
C ILE A 231 11.68 -5.83 -5.08
N THR A 232 11.00 -6.73 -5.79
CA THR A 232 10.48 -6.48 -7.12
C THR A 232 8.97 -6.67 -7.09
N THR A 233 8.22 -5.58 -7.30
CA THR A 233 6.77 -5.58 -7.38
C THR A 233 6.34 -5.61 -8.83
N THR A 234 5.65 -6.66 -9.23
CA THR A 234 5.37 -6.95 -10.65
C THR A 234 3.90 -7.17 -10.95
N ILE A 235 3.49 -6.90 -12.18
CA ILE A 235 2.16 -7.19 -12.72
C ILE A 235 2.28 -7.85 -14.09
N ASP A 236 1.30 -8.70 -14.41
CA ASP A 236 1.29 -9.46 -15.65
C ASP A 236 1.15 -8.51 -16.84
N SER A 237 2.07 -8.60 -17.80
CA SER A 237 2.04 -7.81 -19.04
C SER A 237 0.75 -8.01 -19.82
N GLN A 238 0.17 -9.21 -19.81
CA GLN A 238 -1.10 -9.47 -20.50
C GLN A 238 -2.27 -8.76 -19.81
N TRP A 239 -2.20 -8.60 -18.48
CA TRP A 239 -3.17 -7.79 -17.74
C TRP A 239 -3.04 -6.31 -18.11
N LEU A 240 -1.80 -5.78 -18.18
CA LEU A 240 -1.52 -4.39 -18.56
C LEU A 240 -1.95 -4.05 -19.99
N MET A 241 -1.78 -4.99 -20.92
CA MET A 241 -2.02 -4.79 -22.35
C MET A 241 -3.45 -5.10 -22.79
N ASP A 242 -4.34 -5.46 -21.85
CA ASP A 242 -5.76 -5.71 -22.16
C ASP A 242 -6.43 -4.41 -22.64
N GLU A 243 -7.16 -4.49 -23.76
CA GLU A 243 -7.81 -3.32 -24.40
C GLU A 243 -8.86 -2.65 -23.49
N ASN A 244 -9.31 -3.32 -22.43
CA ASN A 244 -10.27 -2.78 -21.47
C ASN A 244 -9.61 -2.00 -20.32
N ARG A 245 -8.28 -1.84 -20.30
CA ARG A 245 -7.58 -1.11 -19.22
C ARG A 245 -7.73 0.39 -19.34
N SER A 246 -8.03 1.01 -18.20
CA SER A 246 -8.11 2.47 -18.09
C SER A 246 -6.85 3.03 -17.43
N TYR A 247 -6.00 3.68 -18.20
CA TYR A 247 -4.81 4.36 -17.68
C TYR A 247 -5.16 5.72 -17.06
N PRO A 248 -4.39 6.23 -16.07
CA PRO A 248 -3.17 5.66 -15.51
C PRO A 248 -3.37 4.38 -14.68
N ILE A 249 -2.35 3.54 -14.66
CA ILE A 249 -2.25 2.35 -13.80
C ILE A 249 -1.29 2.65 -12.64
N MET A 250 -1.63 2.20 -11.44
CA MET A 250 -0.87 2.38 -10.21
C MET A 250 -0.49 1.01 -9.65
N ILE A 251 0.81 0.70 -9.64
CA ILE A 251 1.35 -0.52 -9.05
C ILE A 251 1.89 -0.20 -7.65
N ASP A 252 1.24 -0.77 -6.64
CA ASP A 252 1.50 -0.49 -5.23
C ASP A 252 2.55 -1.44 -4.63
N PRO A 253 3.65 -0.89 -4.06
CA PRO A 253 4.09 -1.36 -2.76
C PRO A 253 3.77 -0.33 -1.65
N THR A 254 2.90 -0.68 -0.71
CA THR A 254 2.59 0.17 0.46
C THR A 254 3.35 -0.33 1.69
N LEU A 255 3.86 0.57 2.52
CA LEU A 255 4.35 0.23 3.85
C LEU A 255 3.35 0.69 4.91
N ASP A 256 2.81 -0.27 5.66
CA ASP A 256 1.81 -0.07 6.71
C ASP A 256 2.49 -0.08 8.09
N VAL A 257 2.60 1.12 8.68
CA VAL A 257 3.24 1.37 9.98
C VAL A 257 2.33 1.00 11.14
N ARG A 258 1.01 0.98 10.92
CA ARG A 258 0.03 0.55 11.91
C ARG A 258 -1.07 -0.24 11.24
N ALA A 259 -1.04 -1.57 11.43
CA ALA A 259 -2.01 -2.52 10.93
C ALA A 259 -3.38 -1.88 10.63
N SER A 260 -3.67 -1.72 9.34
CA SER A 260 -4.87 -1.06 8.82
C SER A 260 -6.11 -1.34 9.67
N SER A 261 -6.80 -0.30 10.12
CA SER A 261 -8.04 -0.44 10.89
C SER A 261 -9.24 -0.82 10.00
N THR A 262 -9.08 -0.68 8.69
CA THR A 262 -10.12 -0.93 7.69
C THR A 262 -9.70 -2.07 6.76
N TYR A 263 -10.66 -2.95 6.51
CA TYR A 263 -10.49 -4.12 5.66
C TYR A 263 -11.70 -4.28 4.75
N TYR A 264 -11.51 -5.02 3.67
CA TYR A 264 -12.61 -5.56 2.91
C TYR A 264 -12.36 -7.02 2.58
N SER A 265 -13.38 -7.85 2.74
CA SER A 265 -13.38 -9.21 2.25
C SER A 265 -14.29 -9.31 1.04
N TYR A 266 -13.96 -10.21 0.12
CA TYR A 266 -14.87 -10.62 -0.93
C TYR A 266 -14.97 -12.13 -0.99
N ARG A 267 -16.21 -12.59 -1.04
CA ARG A 267 -16.58 -13.99 -1.22
C ARG A 267 -17.47 -14.09 -2.45
N TYR A 268 -17.12 -14.96 -3.38
CA TYR A 268 -17.96 -15.22 -4.55
C TYR A 268 -17.81 -16.64 -5.03
N ARG A 269 -18.79 -17.10 -5.82
CA ARG A 269 -18.72 -18.35 -6.56
C ARG A 269 -18.59 -18.05 -8.05
N TYR A 270 -17.49 -18.47 -8.64
CA TYR A 270 -17.26 -18.42 -10.07
C TYR A 270 -17.79 -19.69 -10.74
N GLN A 271 -18.57 -19.55 -11.80
CA GLN A 271 -19.08 -20.66 -12.59
C GLN A 271 -18.41 -20.71 -13.96
N SER A 272 -17.79 -21.84 -14.30
CA SER A 272 -17.22 -22.11 -15.63
C SER A 272 -17.81 -23.41 -16.16
N GLY A 273 -18.74 -23.29 -17.11
CA GLY A 273 -19.52 -24.42 -17.63
C GLY A 273 -20.29 -25.13 -16.52
N TRP A 274 -19.95 -26.40 -16.28
CA TRP A 274 -20.55 -27.26 -15.25
C TRP A 274 -19.81 -27.22 -13.91
N TYR A 275 -18.68 -26.52 -13.83
CA TYR A 275 -17.86 -26.42 -12.63
C TYR A 275 -18.14 -25.11 -11.90
N PHE A 276 -18.04 -25.17 -10.57
CA PHE A 276 -18.09 -23.99 -9.72
C PHE A 276 -16.88 -23.97 -8.77
N TYR A 277 -16.34 -22.77 -8.56
CA TYR A 277 -15.22 -22.50 -7.67
C TYR A 277 -15.66 -21.44 -6.68
N ASN A 278 -15.37 -21.65 -5.39
CA ASN A 278 -15.63 -20.64 -4.37
C ASN A 278 -14.32 -19.92 -4.06
N TYR A 279 -14.39 -18.60 -4.02
CA TYR A 279 -13.29 -17.72 -3.73
C TYR A 279 -13.63 -16.89 -2.50
N GLU A 280 -12.67 -16.76 -1.61
CA GLU A 280 -12.75 -15.93 -0.42
C GLU A 280 -11.40 -15.27 -0.23
N TYR A 281 -11.41 -13.94 -0.16
CA TYR A 281 -10.21 -13.15 0.04
C TYR A 281 -10.51 -12.00 0.98
N ALA A 282 -9.49 -11.50 1.67
CA ALA A 282 -9.57 -10.33 2.53
C ALA A 282 -8.30 -9.49 2.38
N TYR A 283 -8.47 -8.17 2.32
CA TYR A 283 -7.39 -7.21 2.14
C TYR A 283 -7.60 -6.05 3.11
N SER A 284 -6.51 -5.50 3.62
CA SER A 284 -6.51 -4.15 4.20
C SER A 284 -6.79 -3.11 3.12
N THR A 285 -7.38 -1.98 3.50
CA THR A 285 -7.53 -0.82 2.61
C THR A 285 -7.64 0.44 3.43
N SER A 286 -7.06 1.53 2.93
CA SER A 286 -7.26 2.90 3.41
C SER A 286 -8.13 3.72 2.46
N PHE A 287 -8.72 3.10 1.43
CA PHE A 287 -9.71 3.73 0.58
C PHE A 287 -11.11 3.57 1.18
N ILE A 288 -12.05 4.41 0.72
CA ILE A 288 -13.46 4.25 1.03
C ILE A 288 -13.88 2.86 0.54
N THR A 289 -14.28 2.02 1.50
CA THR A 289 -14.79 0.69 1.24
C THR A 289 -16.23 0.61 1.68
N TYR A 290 -17.01 -0.19 0.98
CA TYR A 290 -18.43 -0.35 1.23
C TYR A 290 -18.80 -1.83 1.20
N THR A 291 -19.80 -2.16 2.01
CA THR A 291 -20.39 -3.50 2.00
C THR A 291 -21.39 -3.59 0.86
N CYS A 292 -21.32 -4.66 0.09
CA CYS A 292 -22.32 -4.98 -0.91
C CYS A 292 -22.47 -6.48 -1.12
N LYS A 293 -23.69 -6.87 -1.50
CA LYS A 293 -24.08 -8.27 -1.66
C LYS A 293 -24.99 -8.41 -2.87
N GLY A 294 -24.82 -9.48 -3.63
CA GLY A 294 -25.90 -9.98 -4.47
C GLY A 294 -25.51 -11.02 -5.51
N SER A 295 -26.48 -11.31 -6.37
CA SER A 295 -26.44 -12.33 -7.42
C SER A 295 -27.02 -11.73 -8.70
N GLY A 296 -26.17 -11.16 -9.55
CA GLY A 296 -26.54 -10.59 -10.86
C GLY A 296 -27.24 -9.22 -10.89
N ASN A 297 -27.13 -8.59 -12.07
CA ASN A 297 -27.53 -7.25 -12.55
C ASN A 297 -26.81 -6.04 -11.92
N TYR A 298 -26.17 -5.24 -12.80
CA TYR A 298 -25.42 -4.00 -12.53
C TYR A 298 -26.12 -2.99 -11.61
N LEU A 299 -27.45 -2.99 -11.54
CA LEU A 299 -28.24 -2.08 -10.70
C LEU A 299 -28.25 -2.47 -9.22
N THR A 300 -27.93 -3.72 -8.89
CA THR A 300 -28.10 -4.29 -7.53
C THR A 300 -26.89 -5.04 -7.03
N THR A 301 -25.82 -5.19 -7.83
CA THR A 301 -24.65 -6.01 -7.48
C THR A 301 -23.32 -5.33 -7.75
N CYS A 302 -22.33 -5.61 -6.89
CA CYS A 302 -20.92 -5.23 -7.07
C CYS A 302 -20.17 -6.03 -8.12
N THR A 303 -20.90 -6.67 -9.03
CA THR A 303 -20.37 -7.36 -10.19
C THR A 303 -21.42 -7.24 -11.30
N SER A 304 -20.98 -6.95 -12.51
CA SER A 304 -21.83 -6.90 -13.70
C SER A 304 -22.01 -8.26 -14.37
N SER A 305 -21.28 -9.29 -13.92
CA SER A 305 -21.15 -10.58 -14.61
C SER A 305 -21.95 -11.69 -13.92
N THR A 306 -22.71 -12.45 -14.72
CA THR A 306 -23.50 -13.61 -14.28
C THR A 306 -22.64 -14.82 -13.95
N TYR A 307 -21.35 -14.82 -14.31
CA TYR A 307 -20.40 -15.87 -13.93
C TYR A 307 -20.06 -15.84 -12.44
N TYR A 308 -20.33 -14.72 -11.75
CA TYR A 308 -20.07 -14.53 -10.33
C TYR A 308 -21.40 -14.55 -9.56
N SER A 309 -21.71 -15.70 -8.96
CA SER A 309 -22.87 -15.88 -8.08
C SER A 309 -22.47 -15.74 -6.62
N ASN A 310 -23.43 -15.39 -5.75
CA ASN A 310 -23.20 -15.22 -4.31
C ASN A 310 -22.05 -14.24 -3.96
N TYR A 311 -21.91 -13.16 -4.75
CA TYR A 311 -20.90 -12.16 -4.49
C TYR A 311 -21.25 -11.37 -3.22
N LEU A 312 -20.32 -11.33 -2.28
CA LEU A 312 -20.40 -10.60 -1.04
C LEU A 312 -19.08 -9.88 -0.82
N ARG A 313 -19.06 -8.55 -0.95
CA ARG A 313 -17.97 -7.71 -0.44
C ARG A 313 -18.37 -7.15 0.91
N THR A 314 -17.60 -7.41 1.94
CA THR A 314 -17.88 -6.92 3.30
C THR A 314 -16.81 -5.92 3.67
N ALA A 315 -17.20 -4.66 3.88
CA ALA A 315 -16.35 -3.67 4.52
C ALA A 315 -16.34 -3.91 6.03
N ILE A 316 -15.15 -3.92 6.63
CA ILE A 316 -14.94 -4.12 8.06
C ILE A 316 -14.13 -2.94 8.56
N HIS A 317 -14.70 -2.18 9.49
CA HIS A 317 -14.02 -1.07 10.17
C HIS A 317 -13.81 -1.43 11.64
N ARG A 318 -12.57 -1.39 12.10
CA ARG A 318 -12.20 -1.65 13.48
C ARG A 318 -12.02 -0.33 14.21
N PHE A 319 -12.95 -0.03 15.11
CA PHE A 319 -12.83 1.09 16.03
C PHE A 319 -12.16 0.63 17.32
N ASN A 320 -11.04 1.27 17.69
CA ASN A 320 -10.46 1.11 19.01
C ASN A 320 -10.90 2.28 19.89
N LEU A 321 -11.85 2.01 20.80
CA LEU A 321 -12.40 3.02 21.70
C LEU A 321 -11.62 3.15 23.01
N ALA A 322 -10.53 2.40 23.22
CA ALA A 322 -9.69 2.43 24.42
C ALA A 322 -10.49 2.42 25.75
N ASN A 323 -11.59 1.65 25.80
CA ASN A 323 -12.55 1.63 26.92
C ASN A 323 -13.20 2.97 27.29
N VAL A 324 -13.12 3.99 26.42
CA VAL A 324 -13.91 5.21 26.52
C VAL A 324 -15.29 4.93 25.93
N MET A 325 -16.13 4.20 26.67
CA MET A 325 -17.56 4.18 26.40
C MET A 325 -18.08 5.60 26.61
N PRO A 326 -18.80 6.20 25.64
CA PRO A 326 -19.52 7.44 25.89
C PRO A 326 -20.40 7.23 27.12
N THR A 327 -20.28 8.10 28.12
CA THR A 327 -21.15 8.05 29.32
C THR A 327 -22.59 8.16 28.84
N GLY A 328 -23.33 7.04 28.83
CA GLY A 328 -24.68 6.94 28.27
C GLY A 328 -24.92 5.75 27.32
N ALA A 329 -23.87 5.05 26.88
CA ALA A 329 -24.02 3.79 26.16
C ALA A 329 -24.17 2.63 27.17
N THR A 330 -25.40 2.36 27.59
CA THR A 330 -25.81 1.07 28.18
C THR A 330 -26.78 0.37 27.27
#